data_AF-A0A829HC52-F1
#
_entry.id   AF-A0A829HC52-F1
#
_cell.length_a   1.000
_cell.length_b   1.000
_cell.length_c   1.000
_cell.angle_alpha   90.00
_cell.angle_beta   90.00
_cell.angle_gamma   90.00
#
_symmetry.space_group_name_H-M   'P 1'
#
loop_
_entity.id
_entity.type
_entity.pdbx_description
1 polymer ?
#
loop_
_entity_poly.entity_id
_entity_poly.type
_entity_poly.pdbx_seq_one_letter_code
_entity_poly.pdbx_strand_id
1 'polypeptide(L)'
;MCVSKFGLSIAIISLLIGCSHRVYEQPSDKYPFEAKMKELLGDDLQIVNSLSKSEVEISSFDLPKKTNEIDRVLKQLQRDGWVLKGKGIGVDTYCLGRNNKINIVVPISKGVYDYKGGQLNITDYSIDGISYSYNKWGLDMCE
;
A
#
# COMPACT_ATOMS: atom_id res chain seq x y z
N MET A 1 -18.55 12.77 75.08
CA MET A 1 -17.45 13.41 74.33
C MET A 1 -16.63 12.34 73.64
N CYS A 2 -16.75 12.27 72.31
CA CYS A 2 -15.69 11.99 71.34
C CYS A 2 -16.33 12.29 69.99
N VAL A 3 -16.05 13.49 69.49
CA VAL A 3 -16.44 13.93 68.16
C VAL A 3 -15.33 13.49 67.22
N SER A 4 -15.67 12.82 66.12
CA SER A 4 -15.00 13.12 64.85
C SER A 4 -15.99 12.91 63.70
N LYS A 5 -16.55 14.04 63.24
CA LYS A 5 -17.05 14.24 61.89
C LYS A 5 -15.83 14.49 60.99
N PHE A 6 -15.44 13.52 60.19
CA PHE A 6 -14.62 13.65 58.97
C PHE A 6 -14.72 12.27 58.30
N GLY A 7 -15.06 12.08 57.05
CA GLY A 7 -15.46 12.96 55.97
C GLY A 7 -16.10 12.06 54.91
N LEU A 8 -17.09 12.61 54.23
CA LEU A 8 -17.65 12.06 53.01
C LEU A 8 -16.51 11.86 51.98
N SER A 9 -16.68 10.87 51.10
CA SER A 9 -15.93 10.71 49.84
C SER A 9 -14.57 10.00 49.89
N ILE A 10 -14.60 8.66 49.85
CA ILE A 10 -13.69 7.91 48.96
C ILE A 10 -14.56 6.95 48.15
N ALA A 11 -15.37 7.54 47.27
CA ALA A 11 -15.96 6.83 46.16
C ALA A 11 -14.91 6.73 45.05
N ILE A 12 -14.59 5.49 44.65
CA ILE A 12 -14.29 5.13 43.28
C ILE A 12 -13.11 5.89 42.64
N ILE A 13 -11.89 5.57 43.06
CA ILE A 13 -10.69 5.76 42.25
C ILE A 13 -9.93 4.43 42.39
N SER A 14 -10.14 3.45 41.52
CA SER A 14 -9.14 3.12 40.48
C SER A 14 -9.63 2.05 39.48
N LEU A 15 -10.94 1.94 39.21
CA LEU A 15 -11.49 1.02 38.19
C LEU A 15 -11.29 1.50 36.73
N LEU A 16 -10.43 2.50 36.50
CA LEU A 16 -10.15 3.08 35.18
C LEU A 16 -8.83 2.57 34.55
N ILE A 17 -8.41 1.33 34.84
CA ILE A 17 -7.40 0.64 34.02
C ILE A 17 -8.05 -0.24 32.94
N GLY A 18 -9.37 -0.18 32.81
CA GLY A 18 -10.12 -0.81 31.73
C GLY A 18 -10.14 0.08 30.49
N CYS A 19 -9.61 -0.46 29.39
CA CYS A 19 -9.57 0.14 28.05
C CYS A 19 -8.58 1.30 27.90
N SER A 20 -7.29 0.97 27.83
CA SER A 20 -6.50 1.57 26.75
C SER A 20 -7.17 1.16 25.44
N HIS A 21 -8.17 1.94 24.99
CA HIS A 21 -8.37 2.10 23.57
C HIS A 21 -7.01 2.57 23.08
N ARG A 22 -6.19 1.63 22.60
CA ARG A 22 -5.20 1.97 21.60
C ARG A 22 -6.05 2.66 20.55
N VAL A 23 -6.02 3.99 20.54
CA VAL A 23 -6.54 4.79 19.43
C VAL A 23 -5.87 4.12 18.25
N TYR A 24 -6.69 3.43 17.47
CA TYR A 24 -6.22 2.64 16.37
C TYR A 24 -5.54 3.63 15.43
N GLU A 25 -4.22 3.76 15.51
CA GLU A 25 -3.48 4.75 14.76
C GLU A 25 -3.71 4.41 13.30
N GLN A 26 -4.47 5.25 12.59
CA GLN A 26 -4.59 5.13 11.16
C GLN A 26 -3.18 5.15 10.57
N PRO A 27 -2.83 4.20 9.71
CA PRO A 27 -1.51 4.25 9.13
C PRO A 27 -1.46 5.44 8.18
N SER A 28 -0.55 6.36 8.45
CA SER A 28 -0.40 7.60 7.68
C SER A 28 0.37 7.41 6.38
N ASP A 29 0.97 6.25 6.17
CA ASP A 29 1.93 6.00 5.09
C ASP A 29 1.34 5.33 3.85
N LYS A 30 0.02 5.09 3.83
CA LYS A 30 -0.67 4.54 2.67
C LYS A 30 -0.51 5.49 1.49
N TYR A 31 0.14 5.03 0.42
CA TYR A 31 0.31 5.81 -0.80
C TYR A 31 -1.05 6.09 -1.47
N PRO A 32 -1.35 7.34 -1.87
CA PRO A 32 -2.60 7.70 -2.53
C PRO A 32 -2.61 7.25 -4.00
N PHE A 33 -2.54 5.94 -4.23
CA PHE A 33 -2.30 5.32 -5.54
C PHE A 33 -3.29 5.77 -6.61
N GLU A 34 -4.60 5.60 -6.37
CA GLU A 34 -5.62 5.96 -7.36
C GLU A 34 -5.58 7.44 -7.74
N ALA A 35 -5.54 8.33 -6.74
CA ALA A 35 -5.51 9.77 -6.99
C ALA A 35 -4.26 10.18 -7.79
N LYS A 36 -3.09 9.63 -7.43
CA LYS A 36 -1.82 9.93 -8.12
C LYS A 36 -1.80 9.40 -9.55
N MET A 37 -2.32 8.21 -9.79
CA MET A 37 -2.32 7.61 -11.11
C MET A 37 -3.34 8.27 -12.04
N LYS A 38 -4.50 8.68 -11.53
CA LYS A 38 -5.48 9.48 -12.29
C LYS A 38 -4.97 10.89 -12.60
N GLU A 39 -4.36 11.58 -11.63
CA GLU A 39 -3.71 12.86 -11.85
C GLU A 39 -2.62 12.76 -12.95
N LEU A 40 -1.84 11.66 -12.92
CA LEU A 40 -0.76 11.45 -13.88
C LEU A 40 -1.27 11.04 -15.27
N LEU A 41 -2.24 10.14 -15.37
CA LEU A 41 -2.57 9.40 -16.60
C LEU A 41 -3.93 9.78 -17.19
N GLY A 42 -4.79 10.45 -16.44
CA GLY A 42 -6.15 10.81 -16.82
C GLY A 42 -7.20 10.22 -15.87
N ASP A 43 -8.30 10.95 -15.68
CA ASP A 43 -9.41 10.52 -14.81
C ASP A 43 -10.19 9.31 -15.37
N ASP A 44 -10.03 9.03 -16.67
CA ASP A 44 -10.60 7.88 -17.38
C ASP A 44 -9.84 6.56 -17.11
N LEU A 45 -8.73 6.61 -16.36
CA LEU A 45 -7.97 5.43 -15.98
C LEU A 45 -8.83 4.45 -15.16
N GLN A 46 -8.99 3.24 -15.70
CA GLN A 46 -9.73 2.17 -15.04
C GLN A 46 -8.83 1.41 -14.07
N ILE A 47 -8.97 1.72 -12.79
CA ILE A 47 -8.29 1.00 -11.71
C ILE A 47 -9.21 -0.10 -11.17
N VAL A 48 -8.69 -1.32 -11.14
CA VAL A 48 -9.34 -2.49 -10.56
C VAL A 48 -8.88 -2.65 -9.12
N ASN A 49 -9.78 -2.40 -8.18
CA ASN A 49 -9.55 -2.62 -6.76
C ASN A 49 -9.96 -4.05 -6.38
N SER A 50 -8.99 -4.97 -6.37
CA SER A 50 -9.23 -6.36 -5.95
C SER A 50 -9.49 -6.45 -4.44
N LEU A 51 -8.86 -5.57 -3.67
CA LEU A 51 -9.11 -5.39 -2.24
C LEU A 51 -8.87 -3.92 -1.90
N SER A 52 -9.84 -3.25 -1.27
CA SER A 52 -9.67 -1.85 -0.86
C SER A 52 -10.29 -1.63 0.52
N LYS A 53 -9.41 -1.53 1.51
CA LYS A 53 -9.73 -1.20 2.91
C LYS A 53 -8.70 -0.18 3.42
N SER A 54 -8.94 0.36 4.60
CA SER A 54 -8.01 1.27 5.26
C SER A 54 -6.67 0.63 5.60
N GLU A 55 -6.66 -0.68 5.84
CA GLU A 55 -5.49 -1.42 6.35
C GLU A 55 -4.77 -2.23 5.27
N VAL A 56 -5.42 -2.45 4.13
CA VAL A 56 -4.90 -3.29 3.06
C VAL A 56 -5.49 -2.83 1.73
N GLU A 57 -4.66 -2.77 0.72
CA GLU A 57 -5.08 -2.45 -0.64
C GLU A 57 -4.34 -3.35 -1.65
N ILE A 58 -5.07 -3.84 -2.65
CA ILE A 58 -4.54 -4.48 -3.83
C ILE A 58 -5.30 -3.89 -5.00
N SER A 59 -4.59 -3.08 -5.77
CA SER A 59 -5.15 -2.31 -6.88
C SER A 59 -4.27 -2.47 -8.10
N SER A 60 -4.86 -2.47 -9.28
CA SER A 60 -4.09 -2.56 -10.52
C SER A 60 -4.77 -1.82 -11.65
N PHE A 61 -4.01 -1.51 -12.69
CA PHE A 61 -4.55 -1.03 -13.95
C PHE A 61 -3.65 -1.48 -15.10
N ASP A 62 -4.27 -1.56 -16.27
CA ASP A 62 -3.58 -1.88 -17.50
C ASP A 62 -3.22 -0.59 -18.23
N LEU A 63 -2.06 -0.60 -18.87
CA LEU A 63 -1.62 0.43 -19.78
C LEU A 63 -1.49 -0.17 -21.18
N PRO A 64 -1.95 0.55 -22.22
CA PRO A 64 -1.58 0.17 -23.57
C PRO A 64 -0.05 0.25 -23.69
N LYS A 65 0.54 -0.62 -24.52
CA LYS A 65 1.96 -0.56 -24.90
C LYS A 65 2.26 0.69 -25.75
N LYS A 66 2.13 1.86 -25.13
CA LYS A 66 2.54 3.17 -25.64
C LYS A 66 3.93 3.46 -25.09
N THR A 67 4.74 4.10 -25.90
CA THR A 67 6.18 4.23 -25.65
C THR A 67 6.56 5.11 -24.45
N ASN A 68 5.62 5.80 -23.80
CA ASN A 68 5.93 6.77 -22.74
C ASN A 68 5.13 6.64 -21.43
N GLU A 69 4.06 5.82 -21.35
CA GLU A 69 3.22 5.78 -20.15
C GLU A 69 3.94 5.17 -18.95
N ILE A 70 4.68 4.09 -19.17
CA ILE A 70 5.55 3.48 -18.15
C ILE A 70 6.61 4.49 -17.70
N ASP A 71 7.26 5.19 -18.62
CA ASP A 71 8.27 6.21 -18.27
C ASP A 71 7.68 7.35 -17.41
N ARG A 72 6.44 7.76 -17.68
CA ARG A 72 5.73 8.76 -16.87
C ARG A 72 5.51 8.25 -15.45
N VAL A 73 5.05 7.01 -15.31
CA VAL A 73 4.87 6.37 -14.00
C VAL A 73 6.19 6.27 -13.28
N LEU A 74 7.24 5.76 -13.92
CA LEU A 74 8.57 5.63 -13.31
C LEU A 74 9.11 6.97 -12.81
N LYS A 75 8.94 8.05 -13.58
CA LYS A 75 9.29 9.42 -13.15
C LYS A 75 8.45 9.88 -11.95
N GLN A 76 7.16 9.55 -11.91
CA GLN A 76 6.30 9.85 -10.76
C GLN A 76 6.78 9.11 -9.51
N LEU A 77 7.05 7.81 -9.63
CA LEU A 77 7.56 6.99 -8.53
C LEU A 77 8.89 7.52 -8.00
N GLN A 78 9.82 7.90 -8.89
CA GLN A 78 11.08 8.52 -8.49
C GLN A 78 10.88 9.83 -7.73
N ARG A 79 9.96 10.70 -8.20
CA ARG A 79 9.64 11.97 -7.51
C ARG A 79 9.05 11.74 -6.13
N ASP A 80 8.25 10.70 -5.97
CA ASP A 80 7.60 10.34 -4.72
C ASP A 80 8.51 9.52 -3.78
N GLY A 81 9.76 9.27 -4.16
CA GLY A 81 10.76 8.61 -3.31
C GLY A 81 10.67 7.08 -3.30
N TRP A 82 10.02 6.48 -4.29
CA TRP A 82 10.02 5.02 -4.46
C TRP A 82 11.41 4.52 -4.87
N VAL A 83 11.78 3.36 -4.34
CA VAL A 83 13.08 2.72 -4.60
C VAL A 83 12.88 1.41 -5.35
N LEU A 84 13.65 1.19 -6.41
CA LEU A 84 13.69 -0.11 -7.10
C LEU A 84 14.27 -1.16 -6.15
N LYS A 85 13.47 -2.17 -5.81
CA LYS A 85 13.88 -3.26 -4.94
C LYS A 85 14.52 -4.41 -5.71
N GLY A 86 14.03 -4.70 -6.91
CA GLY A 86 14.53 -5.79 -7.72
C GLY A 86 13.90 -5.86 -9.10
N LYS A 87 14.62 -6.53 -10.00
CA LYS A 87 14.17 -6.79 -11.37
C LYS A 87 14.01 -8.28 -11.58
N GLY A 88 12.86 -8.68 -12.08
CA GLY A 88 12.59 -10.03 -12.55
C GLY A 88 12.52 -10.08 -14.08
N ILE A 89 11.88 -11.12 -14.60
CA ILE A 89 11.63 -11.26 -16.04
C ILE A 89 10.29 -10.58 -16.34
N GLY A 90 10.35 -9.36 -16.89
CA GLY A 90 9.16 -8.58 -17.23
C GLY A 90 8.42 -7.98 -16.03
N VAL A 91 9.04 -7.96 -14.83
CA VAL A 91 8.50 -7.29 -13.65
C VAL A 91 9.61 -6.53 -12.94
N ASP A 92 9.42 -5.22 -12.76
CA ASP A 92 10.24 -4.40 -11.88
C ASP A 92 9.45 -4.09 -10.60
N THR A 93 10.03 -4.37 -9.43
CA THR A 93 9.38 -4.14 -8.14
C THR A 93 9.95 -2.90 -7.46
N TYR A 94 9.08 -2.00 -7.06
CA TYR A 94 9.37 -0.75 -6.36
C TYR A 94 8.73 -0.75 -4.97
N CYS A 95 9.38 -0.05 -4.05
CA CYS A 95 8.98 0.01 -2.64
C CYS A 95 9.01 1.44 -2.12
N LEU A 96 8.01 1.77 -1.29
CA LEU A 96 7.96 3.04 -0.55
C LEU A 96 7.72 2.73 0.93
N GLY A 97 8.79 2.83 1.72
CA GLY A 97 8.80 2.31 3.08
C GLY A 97 8.56 0.79 3.09
N ARG A 98 7.99 0.29 4.18
CA ARG A 98 7.76 -1.15 4.42
C ARG A 98 6.40 -1.65 3.94
N ASN A 99 5.45 -0.71 3.82
CA ASN A 99 4.03 -1.03 3.69
C ASN A 99 3.48 -0.81 2.29
N ASN A 100 4.27 -0.26 1.36
CA ASN A 100 3.83 0.02 -0.01
C ASN A 100 4.75 -0.67 -1.01
N LYS A 101 4.14 -1.38 -1.95
CA LYS A 101 4.84 -2.06 -3.06
C LYS A 101 4.12 -1.77 -4.37
N ILE A 102 4.88 -1.49 -5.42
CA ILE A 102 4.39 -1.42 -6.79
C ILE A 102 5.17 -2.41 -7.65
N ASN A 103 4.47 -3.16 -8.48
CA ASN A 103 5.08 -3.92 -9.57
C ASN A 103 4.70 -3.27 -10.89
N ILE A 104 5.73 -2.97 -11.69
CA ILE A 104 5.62 -2.58 -13.09
C ILE A 104 5.82 -3.84 -13.92
N VAL A 105 4.77 -4.29 -14.60
CA VAL A 105 4.73 -5.52 -15.38
C VAL A 105 4.79 -5.16 -16.85
N VAL A 106 5.92 -5.46 -17.49
CA VAL A 106 6.13 -5.30 -18.93
C VAL A 106 6.35 -6.71 -19.50
N PRO A 107 5.30 -7.39 -19.97
CA PRO A 107 5.39 -8.77 -20.36
C PRO A 107 6.18 -8.90 -21.67
N ILE A 108 7.35 -9.55 -21.61
CA ILE A 108 8.31 -9.72 -22.71
C ILE A 108 8.33 -11.12 -23.32
N SER A 109 7.86 -12.15 -22.61
CA SER A 109 7.87 -13.55 -23.09
C SER A 109 6.87 -14.42 -22.31
N LYS A 110 6.65 -15.69 -22.73
CA LYS A 110 5.73 -16.65 -22.09
C LYS A 110 6.03 -17.03 -20.62
N GLY A 111 6.97 -16.35 -19.97
CA GLY A 111 7.22 -16.44 -18.54
C GLY A 111 7.49 -15.05 -17.97
N VAL A 112 6.64 -14.62 -17.04
CA VAL A 112 6.77 -13.35 -16.32
C VAL A 112 7.03 -13.68 -14.86
N TYR A 113 8.15 -13.21 -14.33
CA TYR A 113 8.64 -13.56 -13.01
C TYR A 113 9.06 -12.30 -12.26
N ASP A 114 8.72 -12.20 -10.99
CA ASP A 114 9.28 -11.17 -10.13
C ASP A 114 10.75 -11.46 -9.74
N TYR A 115 11.38 -10.52 -9.04
CA TYR A 115 12.78 -10.65 -8.63
C TYR A 115 13.02 -11.75 -7.57
N LYS A 116 11.96 -12.25 -6.93
CA LYS A 116 11.99 -13.39 -5.99
C LYS A 116 11.71 -14.73 -6.70
N GLY A 117 11.51 -14.72 -8.03
CA GLY A 117 11.18 -15.89 -8.83
C GLY A 117 9.69 -16.28 -8.80
N GLY A 118 8.84 -15.45 -8.20
CA GLY A 118 7.39 -15.63 -8.22
C GLY A 118 6.84 -15.46 -9.62
N GLN A 119 6.12 -16.47 -10.12
CA GLN A 119 5.54 -16.44 -11.46
C GLN A 119 4.22 -15.65 -11.45
N LEU A 120 4.08 -14.70 -12.38
CA LEU A 120 2.83 -14.02 -12.66
C LEU A 120 2.13 -14.70 -13.84
N ASN A 121 0.86 -15.04 -13.68
CA ASN A 121 0.05 -15.60 -14.74
C ASN A 121 -0.51 -14.45 -15.61
N ILE A 122 0.18 -14.15 -16.72
CA ILE A 122 -0.21 -13.11 -17.66
C ILE A 122 -0.93 -13.75 -18.85
N THR A 123 -2.16 -13.29 -19.11
CA THR A 123 -2.99 -13.80 -20.22
C THR A 123 -2.94 -12.92 -21.46
N ASP A 124 -2.61 -11.63 -21.31
CA ASP A 124 -2.47 -10.68 -22.41
C ASP A 124 -1.07 -10.05 -22.41
N TYR A 125 -0.32 -10.31 -23.48
CA TYR A 125 1.05 -9.83 -23.68
C TYR A 125 1.11 -8.53 -24.50
N SER A 126 -0.04 -7.99 -24.91
CA SER A 126 -0.15 -6.75 -25.69
C SER A 126 -0.30 -5.50 -24.81
N ILE A 127 -0.48 -5.69 -23.51
CA ILE A 127 -0.66 -4.65 -22.50
C ILE A 127 0.48 -4.68 -21.49
N ASP A 128 0.77 -3.53 -20.90
CA ASP A 128 1.59 -3.44 -19.69
C ASP A 128 0.67 -3.33 -18.48
N GLY A 129 1.14 -3.73 -17.31
CA GLY A 129 0.35 -3.72 -16.08
C GLY A 129 1.06 -3.01 -14.95
N ILE A 130 0.29 -2.30 -14.13
CA ILE A 130 0.77 -1.73 -12.87
C ILE A 130 -0.07 -2.30 -11.76
N SER A 131 0.57 -2.86 -10.75
CA SER A 131 -0.11 -3.31 -9.53
C SER A 131 0.50 -2.65 -8.31
N TYR A 132 -0.38 -2.20 -7.42
CA TYR A 132 -0.09 -1.62 -6.13
C TYR A 132 -0.56 -2.58 -5.03
N SER A 133 0.25 -2.69 -3.99
CA SER A 133 -0.11 -3.38 -2.76
C SER A 133 0.23 -2.51 -1.57
N TYR A 134 -0.71 -2.45 -0.64
CA TYR A 134 -0.57 -1.84 0.66
C TYR A 134 -0.90 -2.85 1.75
N ASN A 135 -0.09 -2.91 2.81
CA ASN A 135 -0.44 -3.66 4.00
C ASN A 135 0.07 -2.93 5.24
N LYS A 136 -0.87 -2.53 6.11
CA LYS A 136 -0.59 -1.84 7.37
C LYS A 136 0.19 -2.70 8.37
N TRP A 137 -0.13 -4.00 8.43
CA TRP A 137 0.27 -4.90 9.52
C TRP A 137 1.20 -6.02 9.05
N GLY A 138 1.54 -6.04 7.77
CA GLY A 138 2.33 -7.10 7.17
C GLY A 138 3.78 -7.11 7.64
N LEU A 139 4.41 -8.28 7.52
CA LEU A 139 5.86 -8.35 7.37
C LEU A 139 6.28 -7.42 6.23
N ASP A 140 7.45 -6.79 6.36
CA ASP A 140 7.98 -5.86 5.37
C ASP A 140 7.80 -6.45 3.96
N MET A 141 6.90 -5.83 3.17
CA MET A 141 6.56 -6.36 1.85
C MET A 141 7.72 -6.27 0.86
N CYS A 142 8.77 -5.56 1.28
CA CYS A 142 9.91 -5.13 0.52
C CYS A 142 11.24 -5.63 1.12
N GLU A 143 11.26 -6.44 2.17
CA GLU A 143 12.42 -7.26 2.58
C GLU A 143 12.38 -8.65 1.94
#